data_AF-A0A965TGV8-F1
#
_entry.id   AF-A0A965TGV8-F1
#
_cell.length_a   1.000
_cell.length_b   1.000
_cell.length_c   1.000
_cell.angle_alpha   90.00
_cell.angle_beta   90.00
_cell.angle_gamma   90.00
#
_symmetry.space_group_name_H-M   'P 1'
#
loop_
_entity.id
_entity.type
_entity.pdbx_description
1 polymer ?
#
loop_
_entity_poly.entity_id
_entity_poly.type
_entity_poly.pdbx_seq_one_letter_code
_entity_poly.pdbx_strand_id
1 'polypeptide(L)'
;NMLFYNGKSHKIDQVAFNIPRDVTGNYEYMLPWTFTSSDGRLELSFVPVIDRYAPVDLKVFAMIPHQVFGRMSGNAVLDDGKKIVLNDVLGFAEHVHNKW
;
A
#
# COMPACT_ATOMS: atom_id res chain seq x y z
N ASN A 1 0.09 3.98 -11.77
CA ASN A 1 0.27 2.73 -11.00
C ASN A 1 0.08 1.53 -11.93
N MET A 2 0.40 0.30 -11.51
CA MET A 2 0.28 -0.89 -12.35
C MET A 2 -0.23 -2.08 -11.52
N LEU A 3 -1.20 -2.82 -12.06
CA LEU A 3 -1.69 -4.07 -11.50
C LEU A 3 -1.25 -5.23 -12.41
N PHE A 4 -0.62 -6.26 -11.84
CA PHE A 4 -0.23 -7.45 -12.59
C PHE A 4 -1.15 -8.61 -12.25
N TYR A 5 -1.73 -9.25 -13.27
CA TYR A 5 -2.62 -10.39 -13.09
C TYR A 5 -2.46 -11.39 -14.24
N ASN A 6 -2.20 -12.66 -13.93
CA ASN A 6 -2.01 -13.75 -14.90
C ASN A 6 -1.05 -13.39 -16.06
N GLY A 7 0.10 -12.78 -15.75
CA GLY A 7 1.11 -12.41 -16.74
C GLY A 7 0.77 -11.17 -17.58
N LYS A 8 -0.35 -10.50 -17.31
CA LYS A 8 -0.74 -9.24 -17.95
C LYS A 8 -0.60 -8.06 -17.00
N SER A 9 -0.13 -6.94 -17.52
CA SER A 9 -0.07 -5.65 -16.82
C SER A 9 -1.28 -4.80 -17.18
N HIS A 10 -1.94 -4.25 -16.17
CA HIS A 10 -3.09 -3.35 -16.29
C HIS A 10 -2.73 -1.99 -15.70
N LYS A 11 -2.75 -0.96 -16.54
CA LYS A 11 -2.48 0.40 -16.07
C LYS A 11 -3.62 0.84 -15.17
N ILE A 12 -3.28 1.27 -13.96
CA ILE A 12 -4.21 1.92 -13.03
C ILE A 12 -3.78 3.37 -12.89
N ASP A 13 -4.76 4.26 -12.78
CA ASP A 13 -4.51 5.68 -12.56
C ASP A 13 -3.89 5.94 -11.16
N GLN A 14 -3.87 7.18 -10.70
CA GLN A 14 -3.31 7.56 -9.42
C GLN A 14 -3.93 6.74 -8.27
N VAL A 15 -3.07 6.03 -7.53
CA VAL A 15 -3.44 5.24 -6.35
C VAL A 15 -3.03 6.04 -5.12
N ALA A 16 -3.99 6.28 -4.24
CA ALA A 16 -3.79 6.87 -2.94
C ALA A 16 -3.63 5.76 -1.89
N PHE A 17 -2.62 5.94 -1.03
CA PHE A 17 -2.38 5.13 0.14
C PHE A 17 -2.91 5.92 1.33
N ASN A 18 -4.11 5.61 1.77
CA ASN A 18 -4.77 6.33 2.85
C ASN A 18 -4.34 5.72 4.18
N ILE A 19 -3.12 6.08 4.59
CA ILE A 19 -2.53 5.67 5.87
C ILE A 19 -3.03 6.67 6.94
N PRO A 20 -3.64 6.21 8.04
CA PRO A 20 -4.03 7.07 9.15
C PRO A 20 -2.85 7.89 9.67
N ARG A 21 -3.16 9.08 10.17
CA ARG A 21 -2.18 9.98 10.77
C ARG A 21 -2.67 10.47 12.12
N ASP A 22 -1.73 10.62 13.04
CA ASP A 22 -2.01 11.22 14.35
C ASP A 22 -2.26 12.73 14.25
N VAL A 23 -2.59 13.36 15.38
CA VAL A 23 -2.86 14.82 15.48
C VAL A 23 -1.65 15.70 15.11
N THR A 24 -0.45 15.13 15.08
CA THR A 24 0.80 15.81 14.70
C THR A 24 1.18 15.58 13.24
N GLY A 25 0.44 14.72 12.53
CA GLY A 25 0.65 14.39 11.12
C GLY A 25 1.60 13.21 10.88
N ASN A 26 2.03 12.49 11.92
CA ASN A 26 2.84 11.28 11.75
C ASN A 26 1.95 10.11 11.32
N TYR A 27 2.51 9.19 10.52
CA TYR A 27 1.80 8.01 10.08
C TYR A 27 1.62 6.98 11.19
N GLU A 28 0.40 6.46 11.33
CA GLU A 28 0.06 5.37 12.23
C GLU A 28 -0.03 4.06 11.44
N TYR A 29 1.14 3.52 11.08
CA TYR A 29 1.27 2.38 10.16
C TYR A 29 0.55 1.10 10.61
N MET A 30 0.28 0.93 11.90
CA MET A 30 -0.38 -0.27 12.43
C MET A 30 -1.91 -0.14 12.53
N LEU A 31 -2.49 1.03 12.23
CA LEU A 31 -3.94 1.19 12.09
C LEU A 31 -4.41 0.71 10.71
N PRO A 32 -5.69 0.37 10.50
CA PRO A 32 -6.18 -0.04 9.18
C PRO A 32 -6.02 1.03 8.10
N TRP A 33 -5.58 0.65 6.90
CA TRP A 33 -5.42 1.55 5.75
C TRP A 33 -6.48 1.27 4.69
N THR A 34 -6.59 2.19 3.73
CA THR A 34 -7.22 1.88 2.45
C THR A 34 -6.34 2.26 1.27
N PHE A 35 -6.50 1.54 0.17
CA PHE A 35 -5.94 1.89 -1.13
C PHE A 35 -7.07 2.20 -2.09
N THR A 36 -7.03 3.36 -2.72
CA THR A 36 -8.05 3.79 -3.69
C THR A 36 -7.39 4.31 -4.95
N SER A 37 -7.96 4.04 -6.12
CA SER A 37 -7.54 4.69 -7.37
C SER A 37 -8.53 5.76 -7.82
N SER A 38 -8.03 6.81 -8.47
CA SER A 38 -8.86 7.90 -9.01
C SER A 38 -9.84 7.45 -10.09
N ASP A 39 -9.53 6.36 -10.80
CA ASP A 39 -10.41 5.73 -11.79
C ASP A 39 -11.42 4.74 -11.19
N GLY A 40 -11.44 4.57 -9.87
CA GLY A 40 -12.36 3.67 -9.14
C GLY A 40 -12.10 2.18 -9.39
N ARG A 41 -10.99 1.82 -10.04
CA ARG A 41 -10.65 0.43 -10.38
C ARG A 41 -9.91 -0.31 -9.28
N LEU A 42 -9.51 0.36 -8.21
CA LEU A 42 -8.85 -0.24 -7.06
C LEU A 42 -9.50 0.30 -5.79
N GLU A 43 -10.06 -0.60 -4.98
CA GLU A 43 -10.63 -0.30 -3.66
C GLU A 43 -10.27 -1.44 -2.72
N LEU A 44 -9.28 -1.21 -1.85
CA LEU A 44 -8.78 -2.22 -0.93
C LEU A 44 -8.74 -1.67 0.49
N SER A 45 -9.12 -2.49 1.46
CA SER A 45 -8.79 -2.31 2.87
C SER A 45 -7.54 -3.13 3.22
N PHE A 46 -6.78 -2.63 4.18
CA PHE A 46 -5.58 -3.28 4.67
C PHE A 46 -5.57 -3.28 6.18
N VAL A 47 -5.41 -4.46 6.77
CA VAL A 47 -5.27 -4.62 8.22
C VAL A 47 -3.83 -5.04 8.51
N PRO A 48 -2.98 -4.12 9.00
CA PRO A 48 -1.61 -4.43 9.38
C PRO A 48 -1.52 -5.53 10.44
N VAL A 49 -0.47 -6.33 10.36
CA VAL A 49 -0.14 -7.40 11.33
C VAL A 49 1.28 -7.18 11.88
N ILE A 50 2.25 -6.80 11.05
CA ILE A 50 3.64 -6.53 11.46
C ILE A 50 4.21 -5.38 10.63
N ASP A 51 4.86 -4.42 11.28
CA ASP A 51 5.75 -3.44 10.61
C ASP A 51 7.20 -3.91 10.73
N ARG A 52 7.83 -4.25 9.60
CA ARG A 52 9.26 -4.51 9.53
C ARG A 52 9.99 -3.19 9.34
N TYR A 53 10.40 -2.62 10.46
CA TYR A 53 11.20 -1.41 10.54
C TYR A 53 12.70 -1.74 10.56
N ALA A 54 13.44 -1.33 9.53
CA ALA A 54 14.90 -1.56 9.42
C ALA A 54 15.64 -0.28 8.98
N PRO A 55 15.70 0.76 9.82
CA PRO A 55 16.32 2.03 9.47
C PRO A 55 17.85 1.89 9.35
N VAL A 56 18.41 2.55 8.34
CA VAL A 56 19.84 2.88 8.28
C VAL A 56 19.96 4.40 8.36
N ASP A 57 20.53 4.90 9.45
CA ASP A 57 20.77 6.33 9.69
C ASP A 57 22.27 6.55 9.97
N LEU A 58 22.97 7.13 9.00
CA LEU A 58 24.40 7.47 9.07
C LEU A 58 24.60 9.00 9.19
N LYS A 59 23.60 9.75 9.67
CA LYS A 59 23.56 11.23 9.80
C LYS A 59 23.62 12.03 8.49
N VAL A 60 24.34 11.56 7.47
CA VAL A 60 24.39 12.14 6.12
C VAL A 60 23.42 11.43 5.16
N PHE A 61 23.14 10.15 5.44
CA PHE A 61 22.22 9.31 4.68
C PHE A 61 21.18 8.72 5.63
N ALA A 62 19.90 8.82 5.28
CA ALA A 62 18.83 8.11 5.99
C ALA A 62 18.00 7.32 4.99
N MET A 63 17.85 6.02 5.25
CA MET A 63 16.90 5.13 4.59
C MET A 63 16.03 4.53 5.68
N ILE A 64 14.80 5.03 5.79
CA ILE A 64 13.85 4.60 6.82
C ILE A 64 12.68 3.91 6.11
N PRO A 65 12.78 2.59 5.86
CA PRO A 65 11.69 1.82 5.27
C PRO A 65 10.71 1.35 6.36
N HIS A 66 9.43 1.64 6.16
CA HIS A 66 8.33 0.97 6.83
C HIS A 66 7.74 -0.05 5.89
N GLN A 67 8.09 -1.32 6.07
CA GLN A 67 7.54 -2.42 5.30
C GLN A 67 6.48 -3.13 6.14
N VAL A 68 5.22 -2.81 5.88
CA VAL A 68 4.08 -3.22 6.71
C VAL A 68 3.40 -4.42 6.05
N PHE A 69 3.40 -5.54 6.74
CA PHE A 69 2.74 -6.78 6.36
C PHE A 69 1.35 -6.84 6.99
N GLY A 70 0.36 -7.31 6.24
CA GLY A 70 -1.01 -7.36 6.70
C GLY A 70 -1.93 -8.14 5.77
N ARG A 71 -3.23 -8.04 6.02
CA ARG A 71 -4.28 -8.68 5.22
C ARG A 71 -5.02 -7.66 4.37
N MET A 72 -5.18 -7.97 3.09
CA MET A 72 -5.85 -7.13 2.10
C MET A 72 -7.19 -7.75 1.71
N SER A 73 -8.23 -6.91 1.67
CA SER A 73 -9.56 -7.28 1.22
C SER A 73 -10.13 -6.18 0.34
N GLY A 74 -10.96 -6.53 -0.63
CA GLY A 74 -11.59 -5.56 -1.52
C GLY A 74 -11.51 -5.99 -2.97
N ASN A 75 -11.45 -5.03 -3.88
CA ASN A 75 -11.65 -5.26 -5.30
C ASN A 75 -10.64 -4.53 -6.18
N ALA A 76 -10.30 -5.16 -7.31
CA ALA A 76 -9.59 -4.55 -8.41
C ALA A 76 -10.31 -4.84 -9.74
N VAL A 77 -10.37 -3.88 -10.65
CA VAL A 77 -11.04 -4.01 -11.96
C VAL A 77 -9.99 -3.94 -13.07
N LEU A 78 -9.91 -5.00 -13.87
CA LEU A 78 -8.99 -5.11 -15.01
C LEU A 78 -9.47 -4.29 -16.22
N ASP A 79 -8.63 -4.14 -17.24
CA ASP A 79 -8.96 -3.32 -18.42
C ASP A 79 -10.13 -3.91 -19.24
N ASP A 80 -10.38 -5.22 -19.11
CA ASP A 80 -11.51 -5.92 -19.73
C ASP A 80 -12.79 -5.87 -18.89
N GLY A 81 -12.78 -5.11 -17.78
CA GLY A 81 -13.89 -5.00 -16.85
C GLY A 81 -14.00 -6.16 -15.85
N LYS A 82 -13.11 -7.17 -15.92
CA LYS A 82 -13.11 -8.26 -14.95
C LYS A 82 -12.81 -7.73 -13.55
N LYS A 83 -13.70 -8.04 -12.60
CA LYS A 83 -13.51 -7.75 -11.18
C LYS A 83 -12.77 -8.89 -10.50
N ILE A 84 -11.66 -8.57 -9.85
CA ILE A 84 -10.88 -9.44 -8.98
C ILE A 84 -11.23 -9.09 -7.54
N VAL A 85 -11.69 -10.08 -6.78
CA VAL A 85 -12.02 -9.92 -5.36
C VAL A 85 -10.88 -10.51 -4.54
N LEU A 86 -10.33 -9.70 -3.64
CA LEU A 86 -9.39 -10.14 -2.62
C LEU A 86 -10.19 -10.32 -1.32
N ASN A 87 -10.05 -11.48 -0.69
CA ASN A 87 -10.65 -11.76 0.60
C ASN A 87 -9.58 -12.29 1.55
N ASP A 88 -9.18 -11.44 2.50
CA ASP A 88 -8.23 -11.76 3.56
C ASP A 88 -6.87 -12.27 3.06
N VAL A 89 -6.40 -11.69 1.94
CA VAL A 89 -5.16 -12.11 1.28
C VAL A 89 -3.97 -11.49 1.99
N LEU A 90 -2.97 -12.29 2.35
CA LEU A 90 -1.72 -11.78 2.92
C LEU A 90 -0.91 -11.01 1.87
N GLY A 91 -0.41 -9.84 2.28
CA GLY A 91 0.41 -8.97 1.44
C GLY A 91 1.20 -7.97 2.29
N PHE A 92 1.88 -7.05 1.62
CA PHE A 92 2.58 -5.95 2.29
C PHE A 92 2.49 -4.66 1.48
N ALA A 93 2.70 -3.54 2.15
CA ALA A 93 2.86 -2.23 1.55
C ALA A 93 4.07 -1.53 2.19
N GLU A 94 4.79 -0.73 1.42
CA GLU A 94 6.01 -0.08 1.87
C GLU A 94 5.91 1.45 1.74
N HIS A 95 6.31 2.16 2.78
CA HIS A 95 6.57 3.59 2.73
C HIS A 95 8.03 3.85 3.10
N VAL A 96 8.79 4.43 2.17
CA VAL A 96 10.21 4.69 2.34
C VAL A 96 10.46 6.19 2.39
N HIS A 97 11.09 6.65 3.46
CA HIS A 97 11.65 7.99 3.54
C HIS A 97 13.16 7.94 3.29
N ASN A 98 13.60 8.55 2.19
CA ASN A 98 15.02 8.67 1.85
C ASN A 98 15.46 10.13 1.99
N LYS A 99 16.55 10.36 2.72
CA LYS A 99 17.26 11.64 2.78
C LYS A 99 18.66 11.45 2.20
N TRP A 100 19.02 12.33 1.27
CA TRP A 100 20.27 12.33 0.51
C TRP A 100 21.08 13.59 0.82
#